data_AF-A0A2N0QHR6-F1
#
_entry.id   AF-A0A2N0QHR6-F1
#
_cell.length_a   1.000
_cell.length_b   1.000
_cell.length_c   1.000
_cell.angle_alpha   90.00
_cell.angle_beta   90.00
_cell.angle_gamma   90.00
#
_symmetry.space_group_name_H-M   'P 1'
#
loop_
_entity.id
_entity.type
_entity.pdbx_description
1 polymer ?
#
loop_
_entity_poly.entity_id
_entity_poly.type
_entity_poly.pdbx_seq_one_letter_code
_entity_poly.pdbx_strand_id
1 'polypeptide(L)'
;MDKQWAIYCYSTCLRITPCFLTLDQKKSRREFVAVLSQLPPNTKDVHLAPLVRAIGAMAVNIPLSLNSYKPKRWAYITFKSQQMMNTAMEQSIALQGHRLQWELPENTNKLCHRCGKLGCAPTACSLNNFRGRSRARNPVAHLKERFNIGQTNHNNSSANRSRQRSRSQSKDRSNS
;
A
#
# COMPACT_ATOMS: atom_id res chain seq x y z
N MET A 1 -12.65 -32.04 -6.83
CA MET A 1 -11.55 -31.15 -6.39
C MET A 1 -11.52 -29.82 -7.16
N ASP A 2 -12.41 -29.59 -8.13
CA ASP A 2 -12.39 -28.42 -9.04
C ASP A 2 -12.95 -27.11 -8.48
N LYS A 3 -13.45 -27.14 -7.24
CA LYS A 3 -14.11 -26.00 -6.61
C LYS A 3 -13.15 -24.97 -6.02
N GLN A 4 -11.87 -25.29 -5.83
CA GLN A 4 -10.91 -24.40 -5.19
C GLN A 4 -9.96 -23.78 -6.21
N TRP A 5 -9.95 -22.44 -6.27
CA TRP A 5 -9.12 -21.68 -7.22
C TRP A 5 -7.95 -20.97 -6.56
N ALA A 6 -7.98 -20.84 -5.25
CA ALA A 6 -6.87 -20.33 -4.47
C ALA A 6 -6.82 -20.97 -3.08
N ILE A 7 -5.63 -20.94 -2.49
CA ILE A 7 -5.37 -21.35 -1.11
C ILE A 7 -4.66 -20.24 -0.36
N TYR A 8 -5.02 -20.04 0.90
CA TYR A 8 -4.29 -19.11 1.75
C TYR A 8 -3.15 -19.85 2.42
N CYS A 9 -1.93 -19.42 2.14
CA CYS A 9 -0.73 -19.87 2.83
C CYS A 9 -0.24 -18.69 3.68
N TYR A 10 -0.38 -18.81 5.01
CA TYR A 10 -0.18 -17.70 5.94
C TYR A 10 -1.02 -16.47 5.59
N SER A 11 -0.36 -15.37 5.21
CA SER A 11 -1.02 -14.10 4.87
C SER A 11 -1.28 -13.90 3.37
N THR A 12 -0.86 -14.85 2.53
CA THR A 12 -0.83 -14.71 1.07
C THR A 12 -1.80 -15.69 0.42
N CYS A 13 -2.49 -15.23 -0.62
CA CYS A 13 -3.40 -16.04 -1.42
C CYS A 13 -2.67 -16.58 -2.65
N LEU A 14 -2.50 -17.90 -2.73
CA LEU A 14 -1.85 -18.59 -3.84
C LEU A 14 -2.90 -19.13 -4.80
N ARG A 15 -2.79 -18.77 -6.08
CA ARG A 15 -3.70 -19.24 -7.13
C ARG A 15 -3.37 -20.67 -7.52
N ILE A 16 -4.37 -21.55 -7.47
CA ILE A 16 -4.25 -22.96 -7.85
C ILE A 16 -4.81 -23.17 -9.25
N THR A 17 -4.00 -23.76 -10.12
CA THR A 17 -4.41 -24.23 -11.43
C THR A 17 -4.00 -25.69 -11.60
N PRO A 18 -4.94 -26.64 -11.45
CA PRO A 18 -4.64 -28.06 -11.65
C PRO A 18 -4.10 -28.35 -13.06
N CYS A 19 -3.13 -29.25 -13.15
CA CYS A 19 -2.45 -29.58 -14.41
C CYS A 19 -3.40 -30.17 -15.45
N PHE A 20 -4.36 -30.99 -15.01
CA PHE A 20 -5.32 -31.70 -15.87
C PHE A 20 -6.38 -30.80 -16.52
N LEU A 21 -6.48 -29.53 -16.13
CA LEU A 21 -7.43 -28.61 -16.77
C LEU A 21 -7.01 -28.30 -18.22
N THR A 22 -7.99 -28.30 -19.12
CA THR A 22 -7.79 -27.88 -20.51
C THR A 22 -7.43 -26.40 -20.60
N LEU A 23 -6.89 -25.97 -21.74
CA LEU A 23 -6.55 -24.56 -21.95
C LEU A 23 -7.79 -23.66 -21.84
N ASP A 24 -8.94 -24.11 -22.34
CA ASP A 24 -10.20 -23.35 -22.27
C ASP A 24 -10.71 -23.22 -20.83
N GLN A 25 -10.60 -24.28 -20.02
CA GLN A 25 -10.92 -24.21 -18.59
C GLN A 25 -9.96 -23.29 -17.81
N LYS A 26 -8.68 -23.25 -18.20
CA LYS A 26 -7.70 -22.31 -17.62
C LYS A 26 -7.98 -20.87 -18.05
N LYS A 27 -8.52 -20.67 -19.26
CA LYS A 27 -8.91 -19.37 -19.80
C LYS A 27 -10.19 -18.86 -19.12
N SER A 28 -11.22 -19.69 -18.99
CA SER A 28 -12.48 -19.31 -18.33
C SER A 28 -12.29 -18.89 -16.88
N ARG A 29 -11.35 -19.53 -16.16
CA ARG A 29 -10.96 -19.12 -14.79
C ARG A 29 -10.34 -17.71 -14.72
N ARG A 30 -9.93 -17.11 -15.83
CA ARG A 30 -9.33 -15.76 -15.91
C ARG A 30 -10.22 -14.76 -16.63
N GLU A 31 -11.40 -15.17 -17.04
CA GLU A 31 -12.31 -14.37 -17.85
C GLU A 31 -13.06 -13.34 -16.99
N PHE A 32 -13.65 -13.78 -15.89
CA PHE A 32 -14.45 -12.93 -15.01
C PHE A 32 -13.60 -12.35 -13.88
N VAL A 33 -12.92 -11.24 -14.15
CA VAL A 33 -12.05 -10.54 -13.20
C VAL A 33 -12.49 -9.10 -13.00
N ALA A 34 -12.76 -8.73 -11.76
CA ALA A 34 -12.97 -7.33 -11.36
C ALA A 34 -11.77 -6.82 -10.57
N VAL A 35 -11.62 -5.50 -10.52
CA VAL A 35 -10.58 -4.84 -9.73
C VAL A 35 -11.24 -4.11 -8.58
N LEU A 36 -10.75 -4.40 -7.37
CA LEU A 36 -11.16 -3.68 -6.17
C LEU A 36 -10.09 -2.66 -5.83
N SER A 37 -10.42 -1.39 -5.97
CA SER A 37 -9.50 -0.26 -5.85
C SER A 37 -9.60 0.42 -4.47
N GLN A 38 -8.68 1.35 -4.20
CA GLN A 38 -8.60 2.12 -2.94
C GLN A 38 -8.40 1.28 -1.68
N LEU A 39 -7.65 0.19 -1.79
CA LEU A 39 -7.29 -0.60 -0.61
C LEU A 39 -6.47 0.23 0.39
N PRO A 40 -6.66 0.02 1.70
CA PRO A 40 -5.79 0.56 2.73
C PRO A 40 -4.32 0.19 2.48
N PRO A 41 -3.36 1.04 2.90
CA PRO A 41 -1.95 0.70 2.79
C PRO A 41 -1.62 -0.59 3.56
N ASN A 42 -0.70 -1.39 3.03
CA ASN A 42 -0.26 -2.65 3.65
C ASN A 42 -1.37 -3.70 3.80
N THR A 43 -2.43 -3.62 3.00
CA THR A 43 -3.42 -4.69 2.89
C THR A 43 -2.77 -5.95 2.35
N LYS A 44 -3.01 -7.07 3.03
CA LYS A 44 -2.60 -8.43 2.66
C LYS A 44 -3.83 -9.22 2.23
N ASP A 45 -3.63 -10.29 1.46
CA ASP A 45 -4.74 -11.08 0.91
C ASP A 45 -5.64 -11.67 2.01
N VAL A 46 -5.08 -12.06 3.16
CA VAL A 46 -5.85 -12.62 4.28
C VAL A 46 -6.90 -11.64 4.84
N HIS A 47 -6.65 -10.33 4.77
CA HIS A 47 -7.62 -9.32 5.20
C HIS A 47 -8.83 -9.24 4.25
N LEU A 48 -8.66 -9.67 3.00
CA LEU A 48 -9.72 -9.77 2.01
C LEU A 48 -10.47 -11.12 2.07
N ALA A 49 -9.97 -12.11 2.81
CA ALA A 49 -10.59 -13.43 2.86
C ALA A 49 -12.06 -13.43 3.33
N PRO A 50 -12.46 -12.66 4.37
CA PRO A 50 -13.87 -12.59 4.77
C PRO A 50 -14.76 -11.99 3.68
N LEU A 51 -14.25 -10.95 3.01
CA LEU A 51 -14.93 -10.25 1.92
C LEU A 51 -15.10 -11.18 0.71
N VAL A 52 -14.04 -11.87 0.31
CA VAL A 52 -14.04 -12.85 -0.79
C VAL A 52 -15.09 -13.93 -0.56
N ARG A 53 -15.23 -14.43 0.67
CA ARG A 53 -16.27 -15.41 1.03
C ARG A 53 -17.68 -14.80 0.96
N ALA A 54 -17.86 -13.57 1.44
CA ALA A 54 -19.16 -12.90 1.44
C ALA A 54 -19.69 -12.63 0.02
N ILE A 55 -18.82 -12.22 -0.91
CA ILE A 55 -19.20 -11.96 -2.31
C ILE A 55 -19.15 -13.21 -3.19
N GLY A 56 -18.77 -14.37 -2.65
CA GLY A 56 -18.63 -15.62 -3.40
C GLY A 56 -17.50 -15.61 -4.45
N ALA A 57 -16.47 -14.79 -4.25
CA ALA A 57 -15.32 -14.76 -5.16
C ALA A 57 -14.44 -16.01 -4.98
N MET A 58 -13.78 -16.43 -6.06
CA MET A 58 -13.01 -17.66 -6.14
C MET A 58 -11.54 -17.46 -5.74
N ALA A 59 -10.98 -16.30 -6.09
CA ALA A 59 -9.60 -15.96 -5.82
C ALA A 59 -9.42 -14.45 -5.71
N VAL A 60 -8.41 -14.04 -4.94
CA VAL A 60 -7.96 -12.65 -4.83
C VAL A 60 -6.46 -12.59 -4.99
N ASN A 61 -5.97 -11.54 -5.64
CA ASN A 61 -4.54 -11.31 -5.82
C ASN A 61 -4.23 -9.82 -5.70
N ILE A 62 -3.41 -9.43 -4.72
CA ILE A 62 -2.88 -8.07 -4.59
C ILE A 62 -1.53 -7.99 -5.33
N PRO A 63 -1.45 -7.30 -6.48
CA PRO A 63 -0.19 -7.12 -7.18
C PRO A 63 0.81 -6.35 -6.31
N LEU A 64 2.09 -6.70 -6.44
CA LEU A 64 3.18 -5.97 -5.81
C LEU A 64 3.71 -4.88 -6.75
N SER A 65 4.18 -3.78 -6.17
CA SER A 65 4.94 -2.77 -6.91
C SER A 65 6.35 -3.30 -7.19
N LEU A 66 6.79 -3.28 -8.45
CA LEU A 66 8.13 -3.76 -8.83
C LEU A 66 9.25 -3.01 -8.11
N ASN A 67 9.12 -1.69 -7.94
CA ASN A 67 10.20 -0.87 -7.37
C ASN A 67 10.26 -0.92 -5.84
N SER A 68 9.12 -1.09 -5.17
CA SER A 68 9.07 -1.02 -3.69
C SER A 68 8.77 -2.36 -3.03
N TYR A 69 8.39 -3.36 -3.82
CA TYR A 69 7.86 -4.66 -3.38
C TYR A 69 6.69 -4.56 -2.38
N LYS A 70 6.06 -3.38 -2.30
CA LYS A 70 4.91 -3.14 -1.45
C LYS A 70 3.62 -3.54 -2.18
N PRO A 71 2.61 -4.07 -1.46
CA PRO A 71 1.29 -4.30 -2.02
C PRO A 71 0.73 -3.03 -2.64
N LYS A 72 0.23 -3.14 -3.88
CA LYS A 72 -0.50 -2.04 -4.51
C LYS A 72 -1.83 -1.84 -3.80
N ARG A 73 -2.43 -0.67 -4.01
CA ARG A 73 -3.70 -0.28 -3.39
C ARG A 73 -4.93 -0.71 -4.18
N TRP A 74 -4.82 -1.84 -4.86
CA TRP A 74 -5.91 -2.49 -5.55
C TRP A 74 -5.66 -3.99 -5.60
N ALA A 75 -6.71 -4.79 -5.73
CA ALA A 75 -6.66 -6.24 -5.86
C ALA A 75 -7.44 -6.70 -7.09
N TYR A 76 -6.97 -7.77 -7.71
CA TYR A 76 -7.74 -8.52 -8.70
C TYR A 76 -8.59 -9.55 -7.99
N ILE A 77 -9.88 -9.55 -8.25
CA ILE A 77 -10.84 -10.51 -7.71
C ILE A 77 -11.40 -11.32 -8.87
N THR A 78 -11.29 -12.63 -8.76
CA THR A 78 -11.75 -13.58 -9.78
C THR A 78 -13.07 -14.21 -9.35
N PHE A 79 -14.04 -14.23 -10.25
CA PHE A 79 -15.36 -14.82 -10.04
C PHE A 79 -15.56 -16.08 -10.89
N LYS A 80 -16.56 -16.88 -10.52
CA LYS A 80 -16.93 -18.09 -11.26
C LYS A 80 -17.76 -17.79 -12.50
N SER A 81 -18.57 -16.73 -12.47
CA SER A 81 -19.47 -16.34 -13.55
C SER A 81 -19.63 -14.82 -13.64
N GLN A 82 -20.05 -14.33 -14.81
CA GLN A 82 -20.34 -12.91 -15.02
C GLN A 82 -21.43 -12.38 -14.10
N GLN A 83 -22.49 -13.17 -13.85
CA GLN A 83 -23.58 -12.76 -12.97
C GLN A 83 -23.08 -12.45 -11.55
N MET A 84 -22.22 -13.31 -10.99
CA MET A 84 -21.62 -13.08 -9.67
C MET A 84 -20.74 -11.83 -9.66
N MET A 85 -19.97 -11.60 -10.72
CA MET A 85 -19.16 -10.39 -10.87
C MET A 85 -20.03 -9.14 -10.88
N ASN A 86 -21.11 -9.10 -11.67
CA ASN A 86 -22.00 -7.96 -11.76
C ASN A 86 -22.68 -7.67 -10.41
N THR A 87 -23.24 -8.69 -9.77
CA THR A 87 -23.85 -8.56 -8.44
C THR A 87 -22.84 -8.06 -7.39
N ALA A 88 -21.60 -8.55 -7.43
CA ALA A 88 -20.56 -8.06 -6.55
C ALA A 88 -20.18 -6.60 -6.83
N MET A 89 -20.13 -6.19 -8.11
CA MET A 89 -19.81 -4.82 -8.51
C MET A 89 -20.88 -3.80 -8.13
N GLU A 90 -22.15 -4.22 -8.04
CA GLU A 90 -23.25 -3.39 -7.53
C GLU A 90 -23.17 -3.18 -6.01
N GLN A 91 -22.50 -4.07 -5.28
CA GLN A 91 -22.33 -3.94 -3.83
C GLN A 91 -21.26 -2.91 -3.48
N SER A 92 -21.58 -2.01 -2.55
CA SER A 92 -20.58 -1.15 -1.93
C SER A 92 -19.82 -1.91 -0.84
N ILE A 93 -18.50 -1.99 -0.97
CA ILE A 93 -17.66 -2.71 0.01
C ILE A 93 -16.82 -1.73 0.81
N ALA A 94 -16.70 -1.98 2.12
CA ALA A 94 -15.80 -1.24 2.99
C ALA A 94 -14.85 -2.20 3.73
N LEU A 95 -13.58 -1.80 3.84
CA LEU A 95 -12.55 -2.52 4.58
C LEU A 95 -11.83 -1.55 5.51
N GLN A 96 -11.78 -1.85 6.80
CA GLN A 96 -11.09 -1.00 7.81
C GLN A 96 -11.52 0.48 7.74
N GLY A 97 -12.83 0.73 7.58
CA GLY A 97 -13.39 2.08 7.45
C GLY A 97 -13.13 2.78 6.10
N HIS A 98 -12.47 2.12 5.15
CA HIS A 98 -12.23 2.65 3.81
C HIS A 98 -13.24 2.05 2.84
N ARG A 99 -14.00 2.91 2.15
CA ARG A 99 -14.89 2.50 1.06
C ARG A 99 -14.05 2.14 -0.16
N LEU A 100 -14.20 0.91 -0.62
CA LEU A 100 -13.54 0.39 -1.80
C LEU A 100 -14.41 0.69 -3.03
N GLN A 101 -13.78 0.82 -4.19
CA GLN A 101 -14.49 1.01 -5.45
C GLN A 101 -14.19 -0.15 -6.40
N TRP A 102 -15.24 -0.60 -7.06
CA TRP A 102 -15.13 -1.56 -8.15
C TRP A 102 -14.71 -0.86 -9.43
N GLU A 103 -13.78 -1.49 -10.13
CA GLU A 103 -13.19 -0.99 -11.37
C GLU A 103 -13.02 -2.15 -12.35
N LEU A 104 -13.03 -1.82 -13.64
CA LEU A 104 -12.69 -2.77 -14.69
C LEU A 104 -11.16 -2.97 -14.77
N PRO A 105 -10.69 -4.17 -15.15
CA PRO A 105 -9.26 -4.46 -15.28
C PRO A 105 -8.54 -3.53 -16.27
N GLU A 106 -9.26 -3.02 -17.28
CA GLU A 106 -8.76 -2.04 -18.26
C GLU A 106 -8.34 -0.70 -17.64
N ASN A 107 -8.96 -0.33 -16.50
CA ASN A 107 -8.69 0.93 -15.81
C ASN A 107 -7.47 0.84 -14.87
N THR A 108 -6.84 -0.32 -14.72
CA THR A 108 -5.76 -0.53 -13.75
C THR A 108 -4.52 0.32 -13.99
N ASN A 109 -4.22 0.66 -15.24
CA ASN A 109 -3.12 1.55 -15.62
C ASN A 109 -3.40 3.02 -15.26
N LYS A 110 -4.67 3.40 -15.11
CA LYS A 110 -5.13 4.74 -14.72
C LYS A 110 -5.30 4.88 -13.20
N LEU A 111 -5.12 3.81 -12.43
CA LEU A 111 -5.18 3.86 -10.98
C LEU A 111 -3.92 4.51 -10.41
N CYS A 112 -4.12 5.47 -9.51
CA CYS A 112 -2.99 6.11 -8.85
C CYS A 112 -2.24 5.11 -7.96
N HIS A 113 -0.92 5.00 -8.14
CA HIS A 113 -0.07 4.12 -7.32
C HIS A 113 -0.10 4.44 -5.82
N ARG A 114 -0.47 5.65 -5.42
CA ARG A 114 -0.46 6.09 -4.02
C ARG A 114 -1.77 5.87 -3.31
N CYS A 115 -2.91 6.14 -3.94
CA CYS A 115 -4.22 6.05 -3.29
C CYS A 115 -5.09 4.92 -3.87
N GLY A 116 -4.75 4.38 -5.03
CA GLY A 116 -5.55 3.38 -5.72
C GLY A 116 -6.83 3.95 -6.34
N LYS A 117 -7.05 5.27 -6.33
CA LYS A 117 -8.24 5.90 -6.93
C LYS A 117 -8.05 6.15 -8.43
N LEU A 118 -9.08 5.89 -9.22
CA LEU A 118 -9.11 6.19 -10.64
C LEU A 118 -9.13 7.71 -10.87
N GLY A 119 -8.35 8.19 -11.85
CA GLY A 119 -8.31 9.62 -12.21
C GLY A 119 -7.62 10.52 -11.18
N CYS A 120 -6.98 9.96 -10.16
CA CYS A 120 -6.23 10.74 -9.19
C CYS A 120 -4.87 11.18 -9.77
N ALA A 121 -4.71 12.48 -10.01
CA ALA A 121 -3.44 13.04 -10.46
C ALA A 121 -2.34 12.83 -9.40
N PRO A 122 -1.13 12.36 -9.78
CA PRO A 122 -0.06 12.08 -8.83
C PRO A 122 0.35 13.26 -7.94
N THR A 123 0.21 14.48 -8.45
CA THR A 123 0.56 15.73 -7.75
C THR A 123 -0.52 16.19 -6.77
N ALA A 124 -1.80 16.03 -7.13
CA ALA A 124 -2.96 16.44 -6.32
C ALA A 124 -3.48 15.34 -5.37
N CYS A 125 -2.83 14.18 -5.34
CA CYS A 125 -3.20 13.10 -4.44
C CYS A 125 -3.02 13.54 -2.97
N SER A 126 -4.06 13.45 -2.13
CA SER A 126 -3.97 13.79 -0.70
C SER A 126 -2.91 12.97 0.04
N LEU A 127 -2.62 11.75 -0.46
CA LEU A 127 -1.57 10.86 0.03
C LEU A 127 -0.17 11.19 -0.53
N ASN A 128 -0.03 12.26 -1.31
CA ASN A 128 1.26 12.75 -1.79
C ASN A 128 2.12 13.31 -0.64
N ASN A 129 1.46 13.93 0.34
CA ASN A 129 2.09 14.64 1.48
C ASN A 129 2.85 13.74 2.46
N PHE A 130 2.60 12.41 2.46
CA PHE A 130 3.35 11.47 3.30
C PHE A 130 4.81 11.29 2.88
N ARG A 131 5.20 11.75 1.68
CA ARG A 131 6.60 12.03 1.40
C ARG A 131 6.91 13.40 1.96
N GLY A 132 7.12 13.48 3.27
CA GLY A 132 7.76 14.60 3.94
C GLY A 132 9.20 14.79 3.48
N ARG A 133 9.43 14.99 2.18
CA ARG A 133 10.49 15.85 1.72
C ARG A 133 9.89 17.24 1.73
N SER A 134 9.88 17.85 2.90
CA SER A 134 10.03 19.29 2.96
C SER A 134 11.14 19.64 1.96
N ARG A 135 10.78 20.35 0.88
CA ARG A 135 11.70 20.80 -0.17
C ARG A 135 12.79 21.76 0.36
N ALA A 136 12.91 21.88 1.68
CA ALA A 136 13.84 22.72 2.40
C ALA A 136 15.09 21.98 2.91
N ARG A 137 15.28 20.69 2.64
CA ARG A 137 16.58 20.04 2.90
C ARG A 137 17.51 20.21 1.70
N ASN A 138 18.17 21.36 1.65
CA ASN A 138 19.36 21.52 0.82
C ASN A 138 20.48 20.65 1.43
N PRO A 139 20.87 19.52 0.80
CA PRO A 139 21.87 18.62 1.37
C PRO A 139 23.21 19.33 1.58
N VAL A 140 23.50 20.32 0.74
CA VAL A 140 24.72 21.14 0.82
C VAL A 140 24.67 22.08 2.02
N ALA A 141 23.51 22.66 2.33
CA ALA A 141 23.36 23.52 3.51
C ALA A 141 23.56 22.72 4.82
N HIS A 142 22.98 21.53 4.91
CA HIS A 142 23.14 20.64 6.05
C HIS A 142 24.57 20.08 6.16
N LEU A 143 25.28 19.89 5.04
CA LEU A 143 26.70 19.55 5.05
C LEU A 143 27.54 20.74 5.55
N LYS A 144 27.26 21.95 5.07
CA LYS A 144 27.94 23.18 5.52
C LYS A 144 27.73 23.44 7.01
N GLU A 145 26.53 23.19 7.53
CA GLU A 145 26.21 23.31 8.95
C GLU A 145 26.88 22.22 9.79
N ARG A 146 26.93 20.97 9.31
CA ARG A 146 27.63 19.89 10.03
C ARG A 146 29.14 20.08 10.13
N PHE A 147 29.74 20.64 9.09
CA PHE A 147 31.19 20.76 8.97
C PHE A 147 31.68 22.21 9.14
N ASN A 148 30.81 23.15 9.51
CA ASN A 148 31.08 24.60 9.62
C ASN A 148 31.81 25.19 8.40
N ILE A 149 31.55 24.67 7.20
CA ILE A 149 32.26 25.07 5.98
C ILE A 149 31.80 26.47 5.58
N GLY A 150 32.69 27.45 5.75
CA GLY A 150 32.46 28.86 5.43
C GLY A 150 32.14 29.77 6.63
N GLN A 151 32.14 29.26 7.86
CA GLN A 151 32.19 30.13 9.04
C GLN A 151 33.62 30.65 9.20
N THR A 152 33.84 31.93 8.87
CA THR A 152 35.03 32.63 9.35
C THR A 152 34.90 32.76 10.86
N ASN A 153 35.89 32.26 11.59
CA ASN A 153 36.01 32.45 13.03
C ASN A 153 36.20 33.94 13.33
N HIS A 154 35.12 34.71 13.35
CA HIS A 154 35.13 35.99 14.03
C HIS A 154 35.01 35.73 15.52
N ASN A 155 36.17 35.52 16.14
CA ASN A 155 36.35 35.82 17.55
C ASN A 155 35.98 37.30 17.75
N ASN A 156 34.84 37.58 18.35
CA ASN A 156 34.61 38.82 19.09
C ASN A 156 33.53 38.61 20.15
N SER A 157 34.01 38.33 21.36
CA SER A 157 33.64 39.00 22.61
C SER A 157 32.33 39.80 22.60
N SER A 158 31.25 39.22 23.11
CA SER A 158 30.27 39.94 23.92
C SER A 158 29.38 38.96 24.67
N ALA A 159 29.17 39.27 25.93
CA ALA A 159 28.56 38.43 26.93
C ALA A 159 27.09 38.11 26.62
N ASN A 160 26.69 36.84 26.73
CA ASN A 160 25.59 36.51 27.63
C ASN A 160 25.60 35.03 28.03
N ARG A 161 25.84 34.80 29.33
CA ARG A 161 25.66 33.49 29.97
C ARG A 161 24.18 33.32 30.30
N SER A 162 23.46 32.53 29.52
CA SER A 162 22.25 31.84 29.99
C SER A 162 22.34 30.35 29.64
N ARG A 163 23.15 29.64 30.42
CA ARG A 163 23.21 28.17 30.41
C ARG A 163 21.91 27.62 31.01
N GLN A 164 20.88 27.40 30.20
CA GLN A 164 19.86 26.40 30.51
C GLN A 164 20.31 25.06 29.94
N ARG A 165 21.14 24.34 30.71
CA ARG A 165 21.43 22.91 30.46
C ARG A 165 20.28 22.08 31.04
N SER A 166 19.31 21.73 30.20
CA SER A 166 18.36 20.66 30.50
C SER A 166 19.10 19.32 30.45
N ARG A 167 19.67 18.90 31.59
CA ARG A 167 20.21 17.55 31.78
C ARG A 167 19.04 16.56 31.79
N SER A 168 18.82 15.83 30.70
CA SER A 168 18.04 14.60 30.69
C SER A 168 18.83 13.53 31.45
N GLN A 169 18.45 13.28 32.69
CA GLN A 169 19.03 12.27 33.56
C GLN A 169 18.53 10.88 33.12
N SER A 170 19.42 10.04 32.61
CA SER A 170 19.16 8.62 32.38
C SER A 170 19.04 7.90 33.72
N LYS A 171 17.88 7.32 34.02
CA LYS A 171 17.69 6.41 35.16
C LYS A 171 18.26 5.04 34.80
N ASP A 172 19.43 4.73 35.35
CA ASP A 172 19.94 3.37 35.42
C ASP A 172 19.09 2.55 36.40
N ARG A 173 18.62 1.39 35.93
CA ARG A 173 17.94 0.37 36.74
C ARG A 173 19.02 -0.43 37.47
N SER A 174 19.10 -0.29 38.78
CA SER A 174 19.89 -1.20 39.62
C SER A 174 18.99 -2.32 40.14
N ASN A 175 19.40 -3.55 39.86
CA ASN A 175 18.85 -4.79 40.40
C ASN A 175 19.44 -5.01 41.80
N SER A 176 18.61 -5.31 42.78
CA SER A 176 18.95 -6.04 44.01
C SER A 176 17.69 -6.77 44.47
#